data_AF-A0A914WT73-F1
#
_entry.id   AF-A0A914WT73-F1
#
_cell.length_a   1.000
_cell.length_b   1.000
_cell.length_c   1.000
_cell.angle_alpha   90.00
_cell.angle_beta   90.00
_cell.angle_gamma   90.00
#
_symmetry.space_group_name_H-M   'P 1'
#
loop_
_entity.id
_entity.type
_entity.pdbx_description
1 polymer ?
#
loop_
_entity_poly.entity_id
_entity_poly.type
_entity_poly.pdbx_seq_one_letter_code
_entity_poly.pdbx_strand_id
1 'polypeptide(L)'
;MVIRLPPKNLSGRVVERRGDGEADLMLMAINMTHVGAVHVDLAHAFTSAFVSAEEKLQGPLQVMDALFRANRSLPDNEYFYPYGRSIYKIPDRTLPGYSLGRGIEMWTGLFSATKICQGNGPNSWRPLLNLDLAYTTFIKKTSVIEYMCEILESAGGGRGGPPSRGPPGQQRGPNVPQRELNPMQLDAFKRAIKGLQVETSHLANGKRVYKVVDLLESASSQNGMFIYRDRTTNAEMKMTVADYFARVRKEPLKFPHLPCLQVGKKEKKSFLPVEVVLIREKQKYNKKLDDRQTADMIKKTALPAPERRQQTLMMVNEAFGANAADKYLANYETAVNLQMVKFNGRVLDPPCLQYNRNQVATPVNGEWKCDRSVFTEGGRIKTCAVLCMHRGDINTVASFYNALLKKCFEMGMAVNPALSGQPTYLGQN
;
A
#
# COMPACT_ATOMS: atom_id res chain seq x y z
N MET A 1 2.94 -18.38 -33.21
CA MET A 1 1.91 -18.96 -32.33
C MET A 1 0.53 -18.56 -32.85
N VAL A 2 -0.30 -19.51 -33.29
CA VAL A 2 -1.67 -19.23 -33.78
C VAL A 2 -2.66 -19.65 -32.69
N ILE A 3 -3.23 -18.69 -31.98
CA ILE A 3 -4.26 -18.95 -30.96
C ILE A 3 -5.60 -19.14 -31.69
N ARG A 4 -6.13 -20.36 -31.74
CA ARG A 4 -7.52 -20.58 -32.17
C ARG A 4 -8.45 -20.25 -31.00
N LEU A 5 -9.27 -19.22 -31.16
CA LEU A 5 -10.29 -18.88 -30.18
C LEU A 5 -11.50 -19.82 -30.31
N PRO A 6 -12.19 -20.13 -29.19
CA PRO A 6 -13.45 -20.87 -29.20
C PRO A 6 -14.54 -20.11 -30.00
N PRO A 7 -15.65 -20.78 -30.38
CA PRO A 7 -16.69 -20.18 -31.20
C PRO A 7 -17.27 -18.90 -30.61
N LYS A 8 -17.75 -18.01 -31.50
CA LYS A 8 -18.08 -16.57 -31.30
C LYS A 8 -19.03 -16.22 -30.14
N ASN A 9 -19.61 -17.16 -29.40
CA ASN A 9 -20.49 -16.88 -28.27
C ASN A 9 -20.34 -17.98 -27.22
N LEU A 10 -19.68 -17.67 -26.10
CA LEU A 10 -19.66 -18.53 -24.91
C LEU A 10 -20.58 -17.93 -23.85
N SER A 11 -21.84 -18.38 -23.82
CA SER A 11 -22.73 -18.06 -22.70
C SER A 11 -22.42 -19.00 -21.54
N GLY A 12 -21.80 -18.50 -20.48
CA GLY A 12 -21.56 -19.23 -19.24
C GLY A 12 -22.50 -18.77 -18.13
N ARG A 13 -23.01 -19.71 -17.32
CA ARG A 13 -23.68 -19.36 -16.05
C ARG A 13 -22.66 -19.47 -14.93
N VAL A 14 -22.35 -18.34 -14.27
CA VAL A 14 -21.62 -18.37 -13.00
C VAL A 14 -22.66 -18.43 -11.89
N VAL A 15 -22.71 -19.55 -11.16
CA VAL A 15 -23.62 -19.72 -10.03
C VAL A 15 -22.86 -19.33 -8.77
N GLU A 16 -23.08 -18.11 -8.27
CA GLU A 16 -22.63 -17.74 -6.94
C GLU A 16 -23.69 -18.23 -5.93
N ARG A 17 -23.41 -19.33 -5.23
CA ARG A 17 -24.31 -19.83 -4.18
C ARG A 17 -24.23 -18.90 -2.97
N ARG A 18 -25.29 -18.13 -2.70
CA ARG A 18 -25.52 -17.55 -1.38
C ARG A 18 -26.06 -18.62 -0.41
N GLY A 19 -25.65 -18.53 0.85
CA GLY A 19 -25.96 -19.48 1.93
C GLY A 19 -27.42 -19.59 2.38
N ASP A 20 -28.32 -18.84 1.74
CA ASP A 20 -29.73 -18.67 2.08
C ASP A 20 -30.65 -19.09 0.94
N GLY A 21 -30.35 -20.16 0.21
CA GLY A 21 -31.29 -20.82 -0.71
C GLY A 21 -31.73 -20.02 -1.95
N GLU A 22 -31.63 -18.69 -1.94
CA GLU A 22 -31.76 -17.81 -3.10
C GLU A 22 -30.37 -17.60 -3.70
N ALA A 23 -30.05 -18.40 -4.72
CA ALA A 23 -28.95 -18.09 -5.63
C ALA A 23 -29.36 -16.86 -6.45
N ASP A 24 -28.83 -15.68 -6.14
CA ASP A 24 -28.77 -14.59 -7.12
C ASP A 24 -27.84 -15.09 -8.24
N LEU A 25 -28.44 -15.63 -9.30
CA LEU A 25 -27.73 -15.97 -10.53
C LEU A 25 -27.20 -14.67 -11.14
N MET A 26 -25.91 -14.39 -10.94
CA MET A 26 -25.25 -13.36 -11.72
C MET A 26 -25.05 -13.90 -13.14
N LEU A 27 -26.08 -13.74 -13.97
CA LEU A 27 -26.03 -14.04 -15.39
C LEU A 27 -25.09 -13.04 -16.05
N MET A 28 -23.86 -13.47 -16.32
CA MET A 28 -22.92 -12.72 -17.15
C MET A 28 -22.97 -13.26 -18.57
N ALA A 29 -23.34 -12.40 -19.53
CA ALA A 29 -23.17 -12.68 -20.94
C ALA A 29 -21.72 -12.34 -21.35
N ILE A 30 -20.94 -13.35 -21.73
CA ILE A 30 -19.56 -13.17 -22.18
C ILE A 30 -19.54 -13.29 -23.70
N ASN A 31 -19.21 -12.20 -24.39
CA ASN A 31 -18.97 -12.21 -25.82
C ASN A 31 -17.45 -12.24 -26.08
N MET A 32 -16.98 -13.28 -26.76
CA MET A 32 -15.57 -13.42 -27.14
C MET A 32 -15.45 -13.27 -28.65
N THR A 33 -14.81 -12.19 -29.09
CA THR A 33 -14.58 -11.90 -30.51
C THR A 33 -13.08 -11.90 -30.82
N HIS A 34 -12.69 -12.54 -31.92
CA HIS A 34 -11.32 -12.48 -32.42
C HIS A 34 -11.01 -11.07 -32.95
N VAL A 35 -10.02 -10.41 -32.37
CA VAL A 35 -9.63 -9.03 -32.71
C VAL A 35 -8.38 -8.96 -33.61
N GLY A 36 -7.62 -10.05 -33.74
CA GLY A 36 -6.40 -10.11 -34.52
C GLY A 36 -5.37 -11.06 -33.92
N ALA A 37 -4.38 -11.42 -34.73
CA ALA A 37 -3.22 -12.20 -34.30
C ALA A 37 -2.07 -11.27 -33.90
N VAL A 38 -1.47 -11.50 -32.73
CA VAL A 38 -0.25 -10.81 -32.30
C VAL A 38 0.94 -11.71 -32.60
N HIS A 39 1.81 -11.25 -33.50
CA HIS A 39 3.05 -11.95 -33.83
C HIS A 39 4.13 -11.57 -32.81
N VAL A 40 4.47 -12.52 -31.92
CA VAL A 40 5.54 -12.33 -30.92
C VAL A 40 6.87 -12.76 -31.53
N ASP A 41 7.39 -11.94 -32.45
CA ASP A 41 8.76 -12.06 -32.99
C ASP A 41 9.52 -10.79 -32.67
N LEU A 42 10.27 -10.87 -31.58
CA LEU A 42 11.05 -9.74 -31.08
C LEU A 42 12.41 -9.63 -31.79
N ALA A 43 12.94 -10.72 -32.35
CA ALA A 43 14.26 -10.75 -32.98
C ALA A 43 14.29 -9.90 -34.26
N HIS A 44 13.22 -9.94 -35.04
CA HIS A 44 13.10 -9.20 -36.31
C HIS A 44 12.32 -7.88 -36.18
N ALA A 45 11.93 -7.46 -34.98
CA ALA A 45 11.06 -6.29 -34.80
C ALA A 45 11.64 -4.96 -35.32
N PHE A 46 12.98 -4.88 -35.45
CA PHE A 46 13.71 -3.68 -35.86
C PHE A 46 14.28 -3.73 -37.29
N THR A 47 13.92 -4.74 -38.10
CA THR A 47 14.49 -4.91 -39.45
C THR A 47 13.82 -4.08 -40.54
N SER A 48 12.70 -3.39 -40.24
CA SER A 48 11.93 -2.63 -41.24
C SER A 48 11.96 -1.11 -40.97
N ALA A 49 12.32 -0.32 -41.98
CA ALA A 49 12.55 1.14 -41.87
C ALA A 49 11.28 2.03 -41.86
N PHE A 50 10.07 1.48 -41.94
CA PHE A 50 8.87 2.25 -42.34
C PHE A 50 7.81 2.47 -41.25
N VAL A 51 8.01 1.96 -40.03
CA VAL A 51 7.11 2.21 -38.87
C VAL A 51 7.99 2.38 -37.64
N SER A 52 7.62 3.26 -36.71
CA SER A 52 8.34 3.37 -35.44
C SER A 52 8.39 1.99 -34.78
N ALA A 53 9.58 1.51 -34.43
CA ALA A 53 9.72 0.17 -33.85
C ALA A 53 8.94 0.02 -32.53
N GLU A 54 8.65 1.13 -31.86
CA GLU A 54 7.88 1.20 -30.62
C GLU A 54 6.42 0.78 -30.80
N GLU A 55 5.77 1.20 -31.89
CA GLU A 55 4.37 0.82 -32.21
C GLU A 55 4.24 -0.69 -32.54
N LYS A 56 5.24 -1.27 -33.21
CA LYS A 56 5.25 -2.71 -33.56
C LYS A 56 5.44 -3.60 -32.33
N LEU A 57 6.09 -3.10 -31.28
CA LEU A 57 6.46 -3.88 -30.11
C LEU A 57 5.44 -3.81 -28.98
N GLN A 58 4.54 -2.84 -29.00
CA GLN A 58 3.56 -2.65 -27.93
C GLN A 58 2.65 -3.88 -27.76
N GLY A 59 2.10 -4.42 -28.84
CA GLY A 59 1.24 -5.61 -28.80
C GLY A 59 1.95 -6.85 -28.23
N PRO A 60 3.11 -7.26 -28.78
CA PRO A 60 3.91 -8.36 -28.24
C PRO A 60 4.28 -8.17 -26.77
N LEU A 61 4.72 -6.97 -26.37
CA LEU A 61 5.06 -6.67 -24.97
C LEU A 61 3.86 -6.80 -24.03
N GLN A 62 2.68 -6.34 -24.44
CA GLN A 62 1.45 -6.48 -23.67
C GLN A 62 1.03 -7.95 -23.52
N VAL A 63 1.16 -8.76 -24.58
CA VAL A 63 0.88 -10.20 -24.51
C VAL A 63 1.81 -10.89 -23.53
N MET A 64 3.11 -10.59 -23.59
CA MET A 64 4.08 -11.15 -22.64
C MET A 64 3.78 -10.71 -21.21
N ASP A 65 3.48 -9.44 -20.99
CA ASP A 65 3.17 -8.90 -19.67
C ASP A 65 1.91 -9.55 -19.07
N ALA A 66 0.87 -9.77 -19.89
CA ALA A 66 -0.34 -10.49 -19.47
C ALA A 66 -0.04 -11.96 -19.15
N LEU A 67 0.72 -12.65 -20.01
CA LEU A 67 1.13 -14.04 -19.81
C LEU A 67 1.92 -14.20 -18.51
N PHE A 68 2.93 -13.36 -18.31
CA PHE A 68 3.76 -13.39 -17.11
C PHE A 68 2.98 -13.05 -15.85
N ARG A 69 1.79 -12.47 -15.89
CA ARG A 69 0.96 -12.19 -14.70
C ARG A 69 -0.18 -13.18 -14.49
N ALA A 70 -0.55 -13.95 -15.50
CA ALA A 70 -1.82 -14.69 -15.56
C ALA A 70 -2.05 -15.58 -14.33
N ASN A 71 -1.12 -16.49 -14.01
CA ASN A 71 -1.26 -17.42 -12.89
C ASN A 71 -1.42 -16.72 -11.54
N ARG A 72 -0.63 -15.67 -11.33
CA ARG A 72 -0.57 -14.90 -10.08
C ARG A 72 -1.65 -13.85 -9.94
N SER A 73 -2.45 -13.66 -11.00
CA SER A 73 -3.60 -12.75 -11.01
C SER A 73 -4.94 -13.48 -10.88
N LEU A 74 -4.91 -14.79 -10.70
CA LEU A 74 -6.13 -15.57 -10.52
C LEU A 74 -6.85 -15.20 -9.21
N PRO A 75 -8.19 -15.07 -9.21
CA PRO A 75 -8.94 -14.71 -8.00
C PRO A 75 -8.78 -15.69 -6.82
N ASP A 76 -8.60 -16.97 -7.13
CA ASP A 76 -8.39 -18.08 -6.21
C ASP A 76 -6.91 -18.27 -5.84
N ASN A 77 -6.01 -17.38 -6.29
CA ASN A 77 -4.63 -17.41 -5.84
C ASN A 77 -4.54 -17.06 -4.34
N GLU A 78 -4.04 -18.01 -3.56
CA GLU A 78 -3.88 -17.88 -2.11
C GLU A 78 -2.52 -17.29 -1.71
N TYR A 79 -1.55 -17.25 -2.64
CA TYR A 79 -0.18 -16.82 -2.37
C TYR A 79 0.09 -15.38 -2.79
N PHE A 80 -0.50 -14.94 -3.91
CA PHE A 80 -0.26 -13.62 -4.50
C PHE A 80 -1.57 -12.89 -4.80
N TYR A 81 -1.53 -11.57 -4.60
CA TYR A 81 -2.60 -10.64 -4.94
C TYR A 81 -2.11 -9.59 -5.95
N PRO A 82 -2.72 -9.48 -7.14
CA PRO A 82 -2.32 -8.49 -8.12
C PRO A 82 -2.85 -7.09 -7.74
N TYR A 83 -1.99 -6.07 -7.86
CA TYR A 83 -2.42 -4.67 -7.77
C TYR A 83 -1.51 -3.77 -8.61
N GLY A 84 -2.10 -3.05 -9.57
CA GLY A 84 -1.35 -2.25 -10.54
C GLY A 84 -0.40 -3.12 -11.37
N ARG A 85 0.87 -2.75 -11.42
CA ARG A 85 1.94 -3.51 -12.11
C ARG A 85 2.69 -4.49 -11.20
N SER A 86 2.20 -4.71 -9.98
CA SER A 86 2.88 -5.54 -8.99
C SER A 86 2.00 -6.70 -8.57
N ILE A 87 2.64 -7.77 -8.10
CA ILE A 87 2.00 -8.87 -7.37
C ILE A 87 2.49 -8.82 -5.92
N TYR A 88 1.60 -8.92 -4.96
CA TYR A 88 1.94 -8.84 -3.53
C TYR A 88 1.71 -10.18 -2.87
N LYS A 89 2.67 -10.64 -2.05
CA LYS A 89 2.50 -11.87 -1.27
C LYS A 89 1.37 -11.66 -0.26
N ILE A 90 0.39 -12.55 -0.26
CA ILE A 90 -0.69 -12.55 0.72
C ILE A 90 -0.10 -13.07 2.04
N PRO A 91 -0.19 -12.29 3.13
CA PRO A 91 0.28 -12.75 4.43
C PRO A 91 -0.48 -13.96 4.95
N ASP A 92 0.24 -14.83 5.63
CA ASP A 92 -0.32 -15.99 6.34
C ASP A 92 0.25 -16.08 7.76
N ARG A 93 -0.05 -17.18 8.47
CA ARG A 93 0.42 -17.39 9.85
C ARG A 93 1.94 -17.57 9.97
N THR A 94 2.60 -18.00 8.90
CA THR A 94 4.05 -18.27 8.87
C THR A 94 4.84 -17.03 8.45
N LEU A 95 4.25 -16.19 7.61
CA LEU A 95 4.80 -14.92 7.13
C LEU A 95 3.75 -13.81 7.24
N PRO A 96 3.58 -13.22 8.45
CA PRO A 96 2.62 -12.15 8.66
C PRO A 96 3.05 -10.86 7.96
N GLY A 97 2.06 -10.04 7.60
CA GLY A 97 2.28 -8.69 7.11
C GLY A 97 2.96 -7.85 8.18
N TYR A 98 3.73 -6.85 7.75
CA TYR A 98 4.35 -5.95 8.71
C TYR A 98 3.31 -4.93 9.19
N SER A 99 2.82 -5.09 10.41
CA SER A 99 1.83 -4.17 10.99
C SER A 99 2.40 -2.75 11.12
N LEU A 100 1.66 -1.79 10.58
CA LEU A 100 1.87 -0.34 10.77
C LEU A 100 0.90 0.23 11.81
N GLY A 101 0.17 -0.62 12.53
CA GLY A 101 -0.89 -0.25 13.46
C GLY A 101 -2.15 0.29 12.77
N ARG A 102 -3.18 0.57 13.58
CA ARG A 102 -4.49 1.09 13.12
C ARG A 102 -5.15 0.18 12.07
N GLY A 103 -4.92 -1.12 12.17
CA GLY A 103 -5.39 -2.14 11.24
C GLY A 103 -4.81 -2.02 9.83
N ILE A 104 -3.64 -1.38 9.68
CA ILE A 104 -2.91 -1.27 8.42
C ILE A 104 -1.67 -2.16 8.52
N GLU A 105 -1.41 -2.91 7.46
CA GLU A 105 -0.18 -3.71 7.33
C GLU A 105 0.47 -3.49 5.97
N MET A 106 1.80 -3.59 5.94
CA MET A 106 2.58 -3.54 4.72
C MET A 106 2.80 -4.96 4.19
N TRP A 107 2.53 -5.13 2.90
CA TRP A 107 2.81 -6.34 2.15
C TRP A 107 4.04 -6.13 1.26
N THR A 108 4.83 -7.19 1.15
CA THR A 108 5.97 -7.27 0.22
C THR A 108 5.50 -7.91 -1.07
N GLY A 109 5.94 -7.35 -2.19
CA GLY A 109 5.53 -7.70 -3.53
C GLY A 109 6.68 -7.65 -4.52
N LEU A 110 6.34 -7.93 -5.76
CA LEU A 110 7.23 -7.88 -6.90
C LEU A 110 6.58 -7.03 -7.98
N PHE A 111 7.20 -5.89 -8.29
CA PHE A 111 6.91 -5.14 -9.51
C PHE A 111 7.31 -5.99 -10.70
N SER A 112 6.50 -5.96 -11.76
CA SER A 112 6.77 -6.67 -12.99
C SER A 112 6.48 -5.79 -14.20
N ALA A 113 7.42 -5.76 -15.14
CA ALA A 113 7.23 -5.16 -16.44
C ALA A 113 8.10 -5.86 -17.49
N THR A 114 7.51 -6.22 -18.63
CA THR A 114 8.27 -6.70 -19.78
C THR A 114 8.96 -5.52 -20.50
N LYS A 115 10.22 -5.71 -20.85
CA LYS A 115 11.08 -4.79 -21.59
C LYS A 115 11.74 -5.54 -22.73
N ILE A 116 12.34 -4.80 -23.67
CA ILE A 116 13.20 -5.35 -24.71
C ILE A 116 14.63 -4.87 -24.50
N CYS A 117 15.59 -5.70 -24.87
CA CYS A 117 17.00 -5.36 -24.85
C CYS A 117 17.67 -5.95 -26.08
N GLN A 118 18.57 -5.17 -26.69
CA GLN A 118 19.44 -5.67 -27.74
C GLN A 118 20.53 -6.55 -27.13
N GLY A 119 20.71 -7.76 -27.67
CA GLY A 119 21.82 -8.64 -27.31
C GLY A 119 23.14 -8.22 -27.97
N ASN A 120 24.09 -9.15 -28.03
CA ASN A 120 25.46 -8.90 -28.46
C ASN A 120 25.65 -8.78 -29.99
N GLY A 121 24.58 -8.80 -30.78
CA GLY A 121 24.64 -8.73 -32.24
C GLY A 121 23.49 -7.94 -32.89
N PRO A 122 23.63 -7.57 -34.18
CA PRO A 122 22.52 -7.03 -34.96
C PRO A 122 21.35 -8.02 -34.95
N ASN A 123 20.12 -7.52 -34.76
CA ASN A 123 18.88 -8.32 -34.68
C ASN A 123 18.83 -9.37 -33.55
N SER A 124 19.60 -9.19 -32.46
CA SER A 124 19.57 -10.08 -31.28
C SER A 124 18.66 -9.56 -30.15
N TRP A 125 17.50 -9.02 -30.51
CA TRP A 125 16.56 -8.46 -29.55
C TRP A 125 15.88 -9.56 -28.74
N ARG A 126 15.89 -9.39 -27.41
CA ARG A 126 15.31 -10.34 -26.47
C ARG A 126 14.38 -9.64 -25.48
N PRO A 127 13.28 -10.31 -25.07
CA PRO A 127 12.47 -9.81 -23.97
C PRO A 127 13.22 -9.97 -22.65
N LEU A 128 13.15 -8.95 -21.82
CA LEU A 128 13.58 -8.97 -20.43
C LEU A 128 12.38 -8.76 -19.52
N LEU A 129 12.31 -9.51 -18.44
CA LEU A 129 11.34 -9.29 -17.38
C LEU A 129 12.00 -8.45 -16.30
N ASN A 130 11.61 -7.18 -16.21
CA ASN A 130 12.07 -6.29 -15.14
C ASN A 130 11.28 -6.60 -13.87
N LEU A 131 11.98 -7.14 -12.87
CA LEU A 131 11.42 -7.54 -11.58
C LEU A 131 12.14 -6.79 -10.46
N ASP A 132 11.38 -6.13 -9.59
CA ASP A 132 11.93 -5.41 -8.43
C ASP A 132 11.00 -5.54 -7.22
N LEU A 133 11.56 -5.46 -6.01
CA LEU A 133 10.77 -5.48 -4.78
C LEU A 133 9.83 -4.29 -4.72
N ALA A 134 8.56 -4.57 -4.50
CA ALA A 134 7.52 -3.58 -4.27
C ALA A 134 7.01 -3.70 -2.83
N TYR A 135 6.67 -2.57 -2.22
CA TYR A 135 6.03 -2.56 -0.91
C TYR A 135 4.78 -1.71 -0.99
N THR A 136 3.68 -2.17 -0.38
CA THR A 136 2.49 -1.35 -0.29
C THR A 136 1.60 -1.79 0.87
N THR A 137 0.65 -0.94 1.23
CA THR A 137 -0.20 -1.13 2.41
C THR A 137 -1.58 -1.68 2.08
N PHE A 138 -2.04 -2.60 2.91
CA PHE A 138 -3.36 -3.19 2.88
C PHE A 138 -4.01 -3.06 4.26
N ILE A 139 -5.33 -3.18 4.29
CA ILE A 139 -6.06 -3.35 5.54
C ILE A 139 -5.79 -4.76 6.05
N LYS A 140 -5.36 -4.86 7.31
CA LYS A 140 -5.11 -6.12 8.01
C LYS A 140 -6.40 -6.94 8.10
N LYS A 141 -6.31 -8.23 7.73
CA LYS A 141 -7.38 -9.19 7.99
C LYS A 141 -7.44 -9.50 9.48
N THR A 142 -8.48 -9.03 10.16
CA THR A 142 -8.65 -9.21 11.61
C THR A 142 -10.12 -9.13 12.00
N SER A 143 -10.47 -9.47 13.25
CA SER A 143 -11.80 -9.20 13.79
C SER A 143 -12.06 -7.70 13.86
N VAL A 144 -13.33 -7.30 13.68
CA VAL A 144 -13.68 -5.87 13.78
C VAL A 144 -13.47 -5.35 15.20
N ILE A 145 -13.56 -6.20 16.23
CA ILE A 145 -13.20 -5.85 17.61
C ILE A 145 -11.72 -5.49 17.74
N GLU A 146 -10.82 -6.35 17.25
CA GLU A 146 -9.37 -6.06 17.31
C GLU A 146 -9.03 -4.81 16.50
N TYR A 147 -9.61 -4.65 15.30
CA TYR A 147 -9.48 -3.44 14.51
C TYR A 147 -9.95 -2.19 15.27
N MET A 148 -11.11 -2.24 15.93
CA MET A 148 -11.64 -1.16 16.74
C MET A 148 -10.66 -0.80 17.87
N CYS A 149 -10.18 -1.80 18.62
CA CYS A 149 -9.22 -1.57 19.71
C CYS A 149 -7.94 -0.88 19.22
N GLU A 150 -7.36 -1.32 18.10
CA GLU A 150 -6.17 -0.67 17.52
C GLU A 150 -6.42 0.81 17.14
N ILE A 151 -7.61 1.15 16.64
CA ILE A 151 -8.00 2.53 16.33
C ILE A 151 -8.15 3.38 17.59
N LEU A 152 -8.78 2.84 18.64
CA LEU A 152 -9.05 3.56 19.88
C LEU A 152 -7.79 3.83 20.69
N GLU A 153 -6.85 2.88 20.73
CA GLU A 153 -5.54 3.06 21.37
C GLU A 153 -4.74 4.20 20.72
N SER A 154 -4.87 4.35 19.40
CA SER A 154 -4.19 5.40 18.64
C SER A 154 -4.85 6.78 18.79
N ALA A 155 -6.14 6.83 19.11
CA ALA A 155 -6.90 8.07 19.28
C ALA A 155 -6.79 8.69 20.69
N GLY A 156 -6.35 7.90 21.67
CA GLY A 156 -6.35 8.27 23.10
C GLY A 156 -5.33 9.31 23.57
N GLY A 157 -4.62 10.00 22.69
CA GLY A 157 -3.72 11.11 23.05
C GLY A 157 -2.51 10.78 23.95
N GLY A 158 -2.38 9.54 24.40
CA GLY A 158 -1.17 9.06 25.05
C GLY A 158 -0.02 9.14 24.05
N ARG A 159 1.06 9.84 24.42
CA ARG A 159 2.36 9.74 23.74
C ARG A 159 2.61 8.25 23.52
N GLY A 160 2.49 7.83 22.26
CA GLY A 160 2.52 6.44 21.87
C GLY A 160 3.87 5.84 22.16
N GLY A 161 4.06 5.36 23.39
CA GLY A 161 5.04 4.34 23.69
C GLY A 161 4.84 3.15 22.75
N PRO A 162 5.86 2.29 22.60
CA PRO A 162 5.67 1.03 21.89
C PRO A 162 4.39 0.35 22.40
N PRO A 163 3.66 -0.40 21.54
CA PRO A 163 2.48 -1.15 21.98
C PRO A 163 2.87 -1.82 23.28
N SER A 164 2.03 -1.73 24.31
CA SER A 164 2.34 -2.17 25.67
C SER A 164 2.77 -3.64 25.65
N ARG A 165 4.04 -3.88 25.29
CA ARG A 165 4.73 -5.15 25.33
C ARG A 165 4.96 -5.29 26.80
N GLY A 166 4.01 -5.95 27.46
CA GLY A 166 4.30 -6.59 28.73
C GLY A 166 5.56 -7.46 28.60
N PRO A 167 6.05 -8.00 29.72
CA PRO A 167 7.22 -8.87 29.71
C PRO A 167 7.15 -9.92 28.58
N PRO A 168 8.29 -10.26 27.94
CA PRO A 168 8.32 -11.17 26.80
C PRO A 168 7.59 -12.48 27.15
N GLY A 169 6.54 -12.83 26.40
CA GLY A 169 5.83 -14.12 26.53
C GLY A 169 4.35 -14.06 26.89
N GLN A 170 3.78 -12.91 27.27
CA GLN A 170 2.31 -12.79 27.49
C GLN A 170 1.68 -11.85 26.46
N GLN A 171 1.08 -12.42 25.40
CA GLN A 171 0.16 -11.68 24.54
C GLN A 171 -1.10 -11.36 25.34
N ARG A 172 -1.19 -10.16 25.92
CA ARG A 172 -2.47 -9.65 26.44
C ARG A 172 -3.41 -9.46 25.25
N GLY A 173 -4.62 -10.03 25.34
CA GLY A 173 -5.66 -9.87 24.33
C GLY A 173 -6.07 -8.40 24.14
N PRO A 174 -6.87 -8.09 23.11
CA PRO A 174 -7.30 -6.72 22.83
C PRO A 174 -8.04 -6.13 24.05
N ASN A 175 -7.76 -4.87 24.40
CA ASN A 175 -8.42 -4.19 25.49
C ASN A 175 -9.83 -3.73 25.06
N VAL A 176 -10.77 -4.67 25.05
CA VAL A 176 -12.14 -4.43 24.59
C VAL A 176 -12.84 -3.45 25.54
N PRO A 177 -13.44 -2.35 25.04
CA PRO A 177 -14.20 -1.41 25.85
C PRO A 177 -15.33 -2.11 26.63
N GLN A 178 -15.39 -1.86 27.94
CA GLN A 178 -16.40 -2.44 28.84
C GLN A 178 -17.68 -1.60 28.94
N ARG A 179 -17.72 -0.45 28.27
CA ARG A 179 -18.85 0.48 28.21
C ARG A 179 -18.99 1.00 26.78
N GLU A 180 -20.11 1.65 26.50
CA GLU A 180 -20.33 2.33 25.21
C GLU A 180 -19.19 3.29 24.89
N LEU A 181 -18.88 3.43 23.60
CA LEU A 181 -17.87 4.36 23.14
C LEU A 181 -18.34 5.79 23.35
N ASN A 182 -17.46 6.66 23.84
CA ASN A 182 -17.79 8.08 23.88
C ASN A 182 -17.87 8.67 22.44
N PRO A 183 -18.48 9.85 22.23
CA PRO A 183 -18.67 10.40 20.88
C PRO A 183 -17.38 10.54 20.07
N MET A 184 -16.26 10.87 20.70
CA MET A 184 -14.95 11.01 20.04
C MET A 184 -14.40 9.65 19.58
N GLN A 185 -14.51 8.63 20.42
CA GLN A 185 -14.10 7.25 20.12
C GLN A 185 -14.97 6.65 19.01
N LEU A 186 -16.30 6.86 19.07
CA LEU A 186 -17.23 6.39 18.06
C LEU A 186 -16.95 7.04 16.70
N ASP A 187 -16.72 8.35 16.66
CA ASP A 187 -16.38 9.06 15.43
C ASP A 187 -15.02 8.65 14.86
N ALA A 188 -14.00 8.45 15.70
CA ALA A 188 -12.71 7.93 15.27
C ALA A 188 -12.83 6.54 14.62
N PHE A 189 -13.58 5.63 15.26
CA PHE A 189 -13.85 4.30 14.72
C PHE A 189 -14.67 4.37 13.43
N LYS A 190 -15.73 5.18 13.39
CA LYS A 190 -16.58 5.41 12.20
C LYS A 190 -15.75 5.86 11.00
N ARG A 191 -14.85 6.84 11.17
CA ARG A 191 -13.97 7.34 10.10
C ARG A 191 -13.01 6.28 9.56
N ALA A 192 -12.56 5.37 10.42
CA ALA A 192 -11.63 4.30 10.07
C ALA A 192 -12.33 3.16 9.30
N ILE A 193 -13.46 2.68 9.81
CA ILE A 193 -14.16 1.48 9.30
C ILE A 193 -15.05 1.76 8.08
N LYS A 194 -15.55 2.99 7.92
CA LYS A 194 -16.48 3.34 6.84
C LYS A 194 -15.83 3.13 5.46
N GLY A 195 -16.55 2.43 4.59
CA GLY A 195 -16.14 2.10 3.23
C GLY A 195 -15.36 0.79 3.10
N LEU A 196 -14.91 0.19 4.21
CA LEU A 196 -14.27 -1.11 4.21
C LEU A 196 -15.29 -2.23 3.94
N GLN A 197 -14.80 -3.33 3.37
CA GLN A 197 -15.53 -4.57 3.21
C GLN A 197 -15.29 -5.49 4.42
N VAL A 198 -16.37 -6.10 4.91
CA VAL A 198 -16.36 -7.03 6.03
C VAL A 198 -17.05 -8.33 5.63
N GLU A 199 -16.63 -9.44 6.22
CA GLU A 199 -17.25 -10.75 6.05
C GLU A 199 -17.87 -11.24 7.35
N THR A 200 -19.05 -11.87 7.27
CA THR A 200 -19.72 -12.46 8.44
C THR A 200 -19.01 -13.74 8.90
N SER A 201 -18.74 -13.86 10.19
CA SER A 201 -18.15 -15.07 10.81
C SER A 201 -19.17 -16.04 11.40
N HIS A 202 -20.42 -15.61 11.61
CA HIS A 202 -21.45 -16.33 12.36
C HIS A 202 -22.43 -17.15 11.50
N LEU A 203 -22.24 -17.20 10.17
CA LEU A 203 -23.13 -17.92 9.26
C LEU A 203 -22.55 -19.30 8.92
N ALA A 204 -23.30 -20.36 9.21
CA ALA A 204 -22.89 -21.75 8.92
C ALA A 204 -22.78 -22.04 7.41
N ASN A 205 -23.60 -21.39 6.57
CA ASN A 205 -23.72 -21.68 5.14
C ASN A 205 -22.98 -20.70 4.22
N GLY A 206 -21.82 -20.20 4.66
CA GLY A 206 -20.93 -19.40 3.81
C GLY A 206 -20.77 -17.96 4.25
N LYS A 207 -19.68 -17.35 3.78
CA LYS A 207 -19.25 -16.00 4.15
C LYS A 207 -19.96 -14.97 3.27
N ARG A 208 -20.76 -14.09 3.87
CA ARG A 208 -21.31 -12.94 3.16
C ARG A 208 -20.42 -11.73 3.31
N VAL A 209 -20.14 -11.07 2.21
CA VAL A 209 -19.34 -9.84 2.17
C VAL A 209 -20.25 -8.62 2.10
N TYR A 210 -19.96 -7.63 2.93
CA TYR A 210 -20.70 -6.38 2.99
C TYR A 210 -19.77 -5.18 2.99
N LYS A 211 -20.20 -4.06 2.40
CA LYS A 211 -19.51 -2.77 2.54
C LYS A 211 -20.12 -1.98 3.70
N VAL A 212 -19.28 -1.46 4.59
CA VAL A 212 -19.70 -0.64 5.74
C VAL A 212 -20.05 0.77 5.27
N VAL A 213 -21.24 1.24 5.63
CA VAL A 213 -21.78 2.55 5.23
C VAL A 213 -21.82 3.51 6.40
N ASP A 214 -22.19 3.02 7.58
CA ASP A 214 -22.27 3.81 8.81
C ASP A 214 -22.15 2.89 10.05
N LEU A 215 -22.30 3.44 11.24
CA LEU A 215 -22.37 2.75 12.52
C LEU A 215 -23.67 3.08 13.26
N LEU A 216 -24.15 2.10 14.03
CA LEU A 216 -25.08 2.27 15.14
C LEU A 216 -24.28 2.25 16.44
N GLU A 217 -24.60 3.13 17.38
CA GLU A 217 -23.87 3.34 18.65
C GLU A 217 -23.75 2.10 19.53
N SER A 218 -24.79 1.27 19.59
CA SER A 218 -24.83 0.03 20.37
C SER A 218 -25.81 -0.98 19.75
N ALA A 219 -25.55 -2.28 19.88
CA ALA A 219 -26.48 -3.34 19.50
C ALA A 219 -27.82 -3.29 20.28
N SER A 220 -27.81 -2.72 21.49
CA SER A 220 -28.98 -2.51 22.34
C SER A 220 -29.73 -1.21 22.04
N SER A 221 -29.24 -0.38 21.11
CA SER A 221 -29.85 0.92 20.83
C SER A 221 -31.24 0.80 20.22
N GLN A 222 -32.15 1.65 20.70
CA GLN A 222 -33.50 1.83 20.17
C GLN A 222 -33.48 2.38 18.73
N ASN A 223 -32.46 3.16 18.37
CA ASN A 223 -32.31 3.73 17.02
C ASN A 223 -32.07 2.64 15.96
N GLY A 224 -31.55 1.48 16.39
CA GLY A 224 -31.27 0.31 15.58
C GLY A 224 -32.41 -0.70 15.51
N MET A 225 -33.58 -0.41 16.09
CA MET A 225 -34.71 -1.34 16.05
C MET A 225 -35.19 -1.61 14.63
N PHE A 226 -35.54 -2.86 14.37
CA PHE A 226 -36.11 -3.32 13.12
C PHE A 226 -37.27 -4.28 13.38
N ILE A 227 -38.11 -4.46 12.36
CA ILE A 227 -39.21 -5.43 12.39
C ILE A 227 -38.65 -6.76 11.90
N TYR A 228 -38.62 -7.74 12.79
CA TYR A 228 -38.35 -9.14 12.46
C TYR A 228 -39.68 -9.84 12.19
N ARG A 229 -39.77 -10.56 11.08
CA ARG A 229 -40.91 -11.41 10.75
C ARG A 229 -40.54 -12.87 10.93
N ASP A 230 -41.21 -13.54 11.84
CA ASP A 230 -41.00 -14.96 12.09
C ASP A 230 -41.44 -15.78 10.88
N ARG A 231 -40.56 -16.64 10.37
CA ARG A 231 -40.83 -17.44 9.17
C ARG A 231 -41.88 -18.54 9.41
N THR A 232 -42.05 -18.97 10.65
CA THR A 232 -42.97 -20.04 11.04
C THR A 232 -44.35 -19.50 11.36
N THR A 233 -44.43 -18.43 12.16
CA THR A 233 -45.71 -17.89 12.64
C THR A 233 -46.22 -16.69 11.84
N ASN A 234 -45.40 -16.13 10.93
CA ASN A 234 -45.65 -14.86 10.24
C ASN A 234 -45.87 -13.65 11.19
N ALA A 235 -45.59 -13.80 12.48
CA ALA A 235 -45.70 -12.72 13.45
C ALA A 235 -44.59 -11.68 13.23
N GLU A 236 -44.96 -10.41 13.26
CA GLU A 236 -44.02 -9.29 13.18
C GLU A 236 -43.71 -8.76 14.58
N MET A 237 -42.43 -8.69 14.91
CA MET A 237 -41.94 -8.25 16.21
C MET A 237 -40.89 -7.17 16.01
N LYS A 238 -41.07 -6.02 16.68
CA LYS A 238 -40.06 -4.97 16.73
C LYS A 238 -39.04 -5.30 17.80
N MET A 239 -37.75 -5.37 17.43
CA MET A 239 -36.68 -5.75 18.36
C MET A 239 -35.36 -5.03 18.04
N THR A 240 -34.48 -4.97 19.03
CA THR A 240 -33.10 -4.49 18.85
C THR A 240 -32.22 -5.57 18.20
N VAL A 241 -31.00 -5.19 17.79
CA VAL A 241 -30.03 -6.16 17.27
C VAL A 241 -29.63 -7.15 18.37
N ALA A 242 -29.41 -6.67 19.59
CA ALA A 242 -29.11 -7.52 20.74
C ALA A 242 -30.24 -8.52 21.05
N ASP A 243 -31.51 -8.07 21.04
CA ASP A 243 -32.67 -8.95 21.25
C ASP A 243 -32.79 -10.01 20.16
N TYR A 244 -32.53 -9.66 18.90
CA TYR A 244 -32.55 -10.61 17.79
C TYR A 244 -31.52 -11.73 17.98
N PHE A 245 -30.28 -11.38 18.34
CA PHE A 245 -29.23 -12.36 18.59
C PHE A 245 -29.56 -13.25 19.80
N ALA A 246 -30.07 -12.66 20.89
CA ALA A 246 -30.45 -13.41 22.08
C ALA A 246 -31.66 -14.33 21.88
N ARG A 247 -32.76 -13.83 21.29
CA ARG A 247 -34.05 -14.54 21.25
C ARG A 247 -34.25 -15.37 19.99
N VAL A 248 -33.87 -14.82 18.83
CA VAL A 248 -34.11 -15.47 17.52
C VAL A 248 -32.95 -16.39 17.17
N ARG A 249 -31.69 -15.91 17.30
CA ARG A 249 -30.50 -16.73 17.01
C ARG A 249 -30.09 -17.64 18.16
N LYS A 250 -30.61 -17.42 19.37
CA LYS A 250 -30.23 -18.16 20.59
C LYS A 250 -28.73 -18.06 20.91
N GLU A 251 -28.10 -16.97 20.49
CA GLU A 251 -26.68 -16.66 20.67
C GLU A 251 -26.55 -15.22 21.19
N PRO A 252 -26.64 -14.99 22.51
CA PRO A 252 -26.55 -13.65 23.07
C PRO A 252 -25.16 -13.04 22.84
N LEU A 253 -25.14 -11.76 22.46
CA LEU A 253 -23.91 -10.98 22.26
C LEU A 253 -23.17 -10.82 23.60
N LYS A 254 -21.83 -10.92 23.56
CA LYS A 254 -20.98 -10.72 24.75
C LYS A 254 -20.79 -9.24 25.06
N PHE A 255 -20.83 -8.39 24.05
CA PHE A 255 -20.60 -6.95 24.14
C PHE A 255 -21.75 -6.16 23.48
N PRO A 256 -22.99 -6.28 23.97
CA PRO A 256 -24.15 -5.62 23.37
C PRO A 256 -24.06 -4.08 23.43
N HIS A 257 -23.27 -3.52 24.35
CA HIS A 257 -22.96 -2.10 24.43
C HIS A 257 -22.04 -1.59 23.32
N LEU A 258 -21.43 -2.46 22.51
CA LEU A 258 -20.56 -2.04 21.41
C LEU A 258 -21.35 -1.71 20.13
N PRO A 259 -20.77 -0.87 19.25
CA PRO A 259 -21.41 -0.48 18.00
C PRO A 259 -21.81 -1.65 17.09
N CYS A 260 -22.77 -1.41 16.20
CA CYS A 260 -23.04 -2.27 15.06
C CYS A 260 -22.64 -1.59 13.75
N LEU A 261 -22.13 -2.37 12.79
CA LEU A 261 -21.85 -1.90 11.44
C LEU A 261 -23.15 -1.79 10.65
N GLN A 262 -23.49 -0.61 10.16
CA GLN A 262 -24.53 -0.47 9.15
C GLN A 262 -23.97 -0.85 7.78
N VAL A 263 -24.61 -1.82 7.14
CA VAL A 263 -24.17 -2.40 5.87
C VAL A 263 -25.29 -2.37 4.82
N GLY A 264 -24.92 -2.51 3.55
CA GLY A 264 -25.88 -2.55 2.45
C GLY A 264 -26.29 -1.17 1.95
N LYS A 265 -27.53 -1.01 1.46
CA LYS A 265 -28.02 0.28 0.98
C LYS A 265 -28.35 1.19 2.16
N LYS A 266 -28.07 2.49 2.04
CA LYS A 266 -28.32 3.46 3.13
C LYS A 266 -29.80 3.51 3.54
N GLU A 267 -30.73 3.29 2.60
CA GLU A 267 -32.16 3.25 2.90
C GLU A 267 -32.60 1.98 3.64
N LYS A 268 -31.88 0.86 3.47
CA LYS A 268 -32.17 -0.41 4.15
C LYS A 268 -31.32 -0.51 5.42
N LYS A 269 -31.99 -0.45 6.57
CA LYS A 269 -31.33 -0.61 7.88
C LYS A 269 -30.93 -2.07 8.09
N SER A 270 -29.69 -2.42 7.74
CA SER A 270 -29.08 -3.71 8.06
C SER A 270 -27.87 -3.49 8.95
N PHE A 271 -27.90 -4.09 10.14
CA PHE A 271 -26.88 -3.90 11.18
C PHE A 271 -26.21 -5.23 11.52
N LEU A 272 -24.88 -5.22 11.60
CA LEU A 272 -24.07 -6.36 12.01
C LEU A 272 -23.28 -6.00 13.27
N PRO A 273 -23.46 -6.70 14.41
CA PRO A 273 -22.63 -6.50 15.59
C PRO A 273 -21.15 -6.70 15.28
N VAL A 274 -20.28 -5.86 15.85
CA VAL A 274 -18.82 -5.94 15.63
C VAL A 274 -18.20 -7.30 16.06
N GLU A 275 -18.90 -8.05 16.92
CA GLU A 275 -18.52 -9.39 17.37
C GLU A 275 -18.57 -10.46 16.28
N VAL A 276 -19.43 -10.28 15.27
CA VAL A 276 -19.81 -11.35 14.33
C VAL A 276 -19.31 -11.12 12.90
N VAL A 277 -18.29 -10.26 12.77
CA VAL A 277 -17.72 -9.79 11.51
C VAL A 277 -16.19 -9.73 11.56
N LEU A 278 -15.58 -10.04 10.43
CA LEU A 278 -14.14 -9.92 10.18
C LEU A 278 -13.90 -8.88 9.08
N ILE A 279 -12.80 -8.14 9.18
CA ILE A 279 -12.31 -7.32 8.07
C ILE A 279 -11.86 -8.23 6.94
N ARG A 280 -12.38 -7.99 5.73
CA ARG A 280 -11.99 -8.78 4.56
C ARG A 280 -10.53 -8.52 4.19
N GLU A 281 -9.81 -9.56 3.81
CA GLU A 281 -8.46 -9.46 3.25
C GLU A 281 -8.44 -8.76 1.87
N LYS A 282 -7.23 -8.51 1.36
CA LYS A 282 -7.01 -8.01 -0.02
C LYS A 282 -7.58 -6.62 -0.29
N GLN A 283 -7.76 -5.80 0.76
CA GLN A 283 -8.23 -4.42 0.64
C GLN A 283 -7.08 -3.42 0.68
N LYS A 284 -6.78 -2.78 -0.45
CA LYS A 284 -5.70 -1.79 -0.52
C LYS A 284 -6.00 -0.58 0.36
N TYR A 285 -5.03 -0.16 1.19
CA TYR A 285 -5.10 1.13 1.87
C TYR A 285 -4.58 2.24 0.95
N ASN A 286 -5.48 3.14 0.52
CA ASN A 286 -5.18 4.20 -0.45
C ASN A 286 -5.05 5.61 0.17
N LYS A 287 -5.29 5.74 1.48
CA LYS A 287 -5.14 7.02 2.17
C LYS A 287 -3.67 7.27 2.49
N LYS A 288 -3.30 8.53 2.74
CA LYS A 288 -1.97 8.89 3.21
C LYS A 288 -1.71 8.21 4.57
N LEU A 289 -0.51 7.65 4.73
CA LEU A 289 -0.02 7.18 6.02
C LEU A 289 0.30 8.39 6.92
N ASP A 290 0.17 8.22 8.23
CA ASP A 290 0.71 9.22 9.15
C ASP A 290 2.25 9.17 9.20
N ASP A 291 2.87 10.21 9.75
CA ASP A 291 4.33 10.35 9.71
C ASP A 291 5.06 9.20 10.42
N ARG A 292 4.45 8.63 11.48
CA ARG A 292 4.99 7.47 12.19
C ARG A 292 4.92 6.23 11.30
N GLN A 293 3.78 5.97 10.68
CA GLN A 293 3.60 4.86 9.75
C GLN A 293 4.53 4.97 8.55
N THR A 294 4.73 6.17 8.00
CA THR A 294 5.69 6.42 6.92
C THR A 294 7.11 6.15 7.38
N ALA A 295 7.52 6.62 8.56
CA ALA A 295 8.85 6.37 9.10
C ALA A 295 9.10 4.86 9.35
N ASP A 296 8.14 4.15 9.94
CA ASP A 296 8.22 2.71 10.19
C ASP A 296 8.30 1.92 8.87
N MET A 297 7.51 2.31 7.87
CA MET A 297 7.58 1.73 6.52
C MET A 297 8.95 1.96 5.88
N ILE A 298 9.46 3.19 5.85
CA ILE A 298 10.78 3.52 5.30
C ILE A 298 11.87 2.70 5.99
N LYS A 299 11.88 2.69 7.32
CA LYS A 299 12.85 1.94 8.12
C LYS A 299 12.84 0.45 7.79
N LYS A 300 11.67 -0.12 7.49
CA LYS A 300 11.54 -1.53 7.15
C LYS A 300 11.93 -1.84 5.70
N THR A 301 11.75 -0.89 4.78
CA THR A 301 11.97 -1.10 3.33
C THR A 301 13.31 -0.58 2.80
N ALA A 302 13.98 0.30 3.53
CA ALA A 302 15.27 0.86 3.17
C ALA A 302 16.37 -0.19 3.39
N LEU A 303 16.67 -0.94 2.33
CA LEU A 303 17.64 -2.04 2.36
C LEU A 303 18.91 -1.66 1.56
N PRO A 304 20.11 -2.03 2.05
CA PRO A 304 21.32 -2.00 1.24
C PRO A 304 21.18 -2.78 -0.06
N ALA A 305 21.89 -2.36 -1.12
CA ALA A 305 21.77 -2.98 -2.44
C ALA A 305 22.00 -4.50 -2.48
N PRO A 306 22.99 -5.09 -1.75
CA PRO A 306 23.16 -6.55 -1.69
C PRO A 306 21.96 -7.28 -1.06
N GLU A 307 21.43 -6.74 0.04
CA GLU A 307 20.27 -7.31 0.74
C GLU A 307 19.00 -7.19 -0.11
N ARG A 308 18.78 -6.03 -0.75
CA ARG A 308 17.68 -5.83 -1.68
C ARG A 308 17.75 -6.85 -2.81
N ARG A 309 18.93 -7.03 -3.42
CA ARG A 309 19.15 -8.04 -4.47
C ARG A 309 18.78 -9.45 -4.00
N GLN A 310 19.24 -9.85 -2.81
CA GLN A 310 18.95 -11.17 -2.27
C GLN A 310 17.45 -11.37 -2.03
N GLN A 311 16.77 -10.39 -1.41
CA GLN A 311 15.33 -10.45 -1.18
C GLN A 311 14.53 -10.45 -2.49
N THR A 312 14.95 -9.68 -3.50
CA THR A 312 14.33 -9.72 -4.84
C THR A 312 14.44 -11.13 -5.42
N LEU A 313 15.62 -11.75 -5.39
CA LEU A 313 15.82 -13.11 -5.91
C LEU A 313 14.98 -14.16 -5.18
N MET A 314 14.85 -14.05 -3.85
CA MET A 314 13.98 -14.93 -3.06
C MET A 314 12.52 -14.80 -3.52
N MET A 315 12.01 -13.57 -3.62
CA MET A 315 10.64 -13.31 -4.06
C MET A 315 10.38 -13.73 -5.51
N VAL A 316 11.36 -13.55 -6.40
CA VAL A 316 11.31 -14.03 -7.79
C VAL A 316 11.24 -15.57 -7.82
N ASN A 317 12.04 -16.25 -7.00
CA ASN A 317 12.02 -17.71 -6.93
C ASN A 317 10.70 -18.24 -6.34
N GLU A 318 10.11 -17.55 -5.37
CA GLU A 318 8.76 -17.89 -4.88
C GLU A 318 7.68 -17.70 -5.96
N ALA A 319 7.77 -16.63 -6.75
CA ALA A 319 6.76 -16.31 -7.76
C ALA A 319 6.87 -17.10 -9.07
N PHE A 320 8.10 -17.49 -9.46
CA PHE A 320 8.39 -18.07 -10.79
C PHE A 320 9.27 -19.33 -10.73
N GLY A 321 9.70 -19.78 -9.55
CA GLY A 321 10.55 -20.97 -9.41
C GLY A 321 9.81 -22.28 -9.70
N ALA A 322 10.53 -23.40 -9.55
CA ALA A 322 10.00 -24.74 -9.87
C ALA A 322 8.68 -25.08 -9.14
N ASN A 323 8.52 -24.56 -7.91
CA ASN A 323 7.32 -24.79 -7.10
C ASN A 323 6.13 -23.89 -7.48
N ALA A 324 6.29 -22.93 -8.40
CA ALA A 324 5.24 -22.01 -8.79
C ALA A 324 4.17 -22.67 -9.70
N ALA A 325 4.47 -23.85 -10.28
CA ALA A 325 3.57 -24.65 -11.13
C ALA A 325 2.73 -23.79 -12.11
N ASP A 326 3.40 -22.90 -12.84
CA ASP A 326 2.70 -21.91 -13.69
C ASP A 326 2.18 -22.55 -14.99
N LYS A 327 0.92 -23.00 -14.93
CA LYS A 327 0.22 -23.63 -16.06
C LYS A 327 0.14 -22.75 -17.30
N TYR A 328 0.14 -21.42 -17.14
CA TYR A 328 0.07 -20.52 -18.29
C TYR A 328 1.41 -20.47 -19.00
N LEU A 329 2.51 -20.28 -18.25
CA LEU A 329 3.86 -20.32 -18.83
C LEU A 329 4.17 -21.67 -19.48
N ALA A 330 3.78 -22.78 -18.82
CA ALA A 330 3.94 -24.13 -19.36
C ALA A 330 3.18 -24.34 -20.68
N ASN A 331 1.92 -23.89 -20.77
CA ASN A 331 1.12 -23.98 -21.99
C ASN A 331 1.71 -23.22 -23.19
N TYR A 332 2.55 -22.23 -22.92
CA TYR A 332 3.24 -21.43 -23.94
C TYR A 332 4.72 -21.79 -24.06
N GLU A 333 5.15 -22.92 -23.49
CA GLU A 333 6.52 -23.44 -23.55
C GLU A 333 7.57 -22.38 -23.19
N THR A 334 7.21 -21.48 -22.27
CA THR A 334 8.00 -20.32 -21.88
C THR A 334 8.37 -20.42 -20.41
N ALA A 335 9.54 -19.91 -20.05
CA ALA A 335 9.99 -19.87 -18.67
C ALA A 335 10.69 -18.53 -18.36
N VAL A 336 10.73 -18.16 -17.08
CA VAL A 336 11.52 -17.02 -16.60
C VAL A 336 12.90 -17.52 -16.21
N ASN A 337 13.95 -16.93 -16.80
CA ASN A 337 15.30 -17.14 -16.29
C ASN A 337 15.44 -16.40 -14.94
N LEU A 338 15.65 -17.17 -13.87
CA LEU A 338 15.74 -16.64 -12.51
C LEU A 338 17.10 -15.97 -12.21
N GLN A 339 18.07 -16.07 -13.11
CA GLN A 339 19.35 -15.38 -13.00
C GLN A 339 19.25 -13.95 -13.54
N MET A 340 19.73 -12.99 -12.75
CA MET A 340 19.87 -11.61 -13.20
C MET A 340 20.81 -11.51 -14.40
N VAL A 341 20.37 -10.77 -15.42
CA VAL A 341 21.19 -10.49 -16.60
C VAL A 341 22.42 -9.70 -16.18
N LYS A 342 23.59 -10.13 -16.66
CA LYS A 342 24.87 -9.45 -16.44
C LYS A 342 25.13 -8.47 -17.58
N PHE A 343 25.54 -7.26 -17.22
CA PHE A 343 25.91 -6.21 -18.16
C PHE A 343 27.28 -5.64 -17.77
N ASN A 344 28.05 -5.22 -18.77
CA ASN A 344 29.29 -4.49 -18.54
C ASN A 344 28.95 -3.00 -18.38
N GLY A 345 29.02 -2.52 -17.14
CA GLY A 345 28.92 -1.09 -16.83
C GLY A 345 30.23 -0.36 -17.08
N ARG A 346 30.16 0.97 -17.25
CA ARG A 346 31.32 1.87 -17.24
C ARG A 346 31.09 2.93 -16.18
N VAL A 347 32.09 3.16 -15.33
CA VAL A 347 32.11 4.31 -14.42
C VAL A 347 32.80 5.43 -15.17
N LEU A 348 32.08 6.53 -15.42
CA LEU A 348 32.64 7.69 -16.09
C LEU A 348 33.44 8.52 -15.09
N ASP A 349 34.52 9.14 -15.55
CA ASP A 349 35.29 10.07 -14.72
C ASP A 349 34.41 11.25 -14.33
N PRO A 350 34.40 11.65 -13.04
CA PRO A 350 33.60 12.78 -12.60
C PRO A 350 34.16 14.09 -13.14
N PRO A 351 33.32 15.08 -13.49
CA PRO A 351 33.80 16.40 -13.87
C PRO A 351 34.44 17.11 -12.68
N CYS A 352 35.49 17.89 -12.93
CA CYS A 352 36.07 18.77 -11.94
C CYS A 352 35.19 20.02 -11.75
N LEU A 353 34.98 20.42 -10.50
CA LEU A 353 34.23 21.63 -10.14
C LEU A 353 35.23 22.76 -9.87
N GLN A 354 35.19 23.80 -10.70
CA GLN A 354 36.01 24.98 -10.51
C GLN A 354 35.30 25.99 -9.61
N TYR A 355 36.00 26.40 -8.57
CA TYR A 355 35.64 27.48 -7.66
C TYR A 355 36.49 28.72 -7.95
N ASN A 356 36.21 29.81 -7.23
CA ASN A 356 37.05 31.00 -7.30
C ASN A 356 38.48 30.69 -6.83
N ARG A 357 39.41 31.60 -7.10
CA ARG A 357 40.83 31.51 -6.68
C ARG A 357 41.51 30.23 -7.16
N ASN A 358 41.14 29.73 -8.34
CA ASN A 358 41.67 28.51 -8.95
C ASN A 358 41.55 27.25 -8.07
N GLN A 359 40.60 27.26 -7.12
CA GLN A 359 40.31 26.07 -6.33
C GLN A 359 39.52 25.09 -7.18
N VAL A 360 39.90 23.81 -7.14
CA VAL A 360 39.22 22.74 -7.89
C VAL A 360 38.81 21.66 -6.91
N ALA A 361 37.57 21.21 -7.00
CA ALA A 361 37.06 20.06 -6.27
C ALA A 361 36.74 18.93 -7.25
N THR A 362 37.29 17.75 -6.98
CA THR A 362 36.96 16.53 -7.75
C THR A 362 35.99 15.69 -6.93
N PRO A 363 34.78 15.44 -7.44
CA PRO A 363 33.82 14.57 -6.74
C PRO A 363 34.39 13.16 -6.54
N VAL A 364 34.17 12.59 -5.36
CA VAL A 364 34.47 11.19 -5.04
C VAL A 364 33.15 10.50 -4.75
N ASN A 365 32.83 9.44 -5.52
CA ASN A 365 31.54 8.75 -5.45
C ASN A 365 30.31 9.68 -5.58
N GLY A 366 30.43 10.74 -6.40
CA GLY A 366 29.37 11.71 -6.62
C GLY A 366 29.23 12.78 -5.53
N GLU A 367 30.09 12.78 -4.51
CA GLU A 367 30.08 13.75 -3.42
C GLU A 367 31.32 14.65 -3.45
N TRP A 368 31.14 15.92 -3.06
CA TRP A 368 32.24 16.85 -2.81
C TRP A 368 31.90 17.73 -1.60
N LYS A 369 32.93 18.23 -0.92
CA LYS A 369 32.78 19.21 0.15
C LYS A 369 33.07 20.61 -0.38
N CYS A 370 32.26 21.58 0.04
CA CYS A 370 32.44 23.01 -0.27
C CYS A 370 32.99 23.80 0.93
N ASP A 371 33.43 23.11 1.98
CA ASP A 371 33.75 23.70 3.29
C ASP A 371 34.88 24.73 3.24
N ARG A 372 35.85 24.55 2.33
CA ARG A 372 36.98 25.46 2.08
C ARG A 372 36.89 26.20 0.74
N SER A 373 35.78 26.03 0.04
CA SER A 373 35.60 26.54 -1.31
C SER A 373 34.96 27.92 -1.32
N VAL A 374 35.49 28.81 -2.15
CA VAL A 374 34.93 30.15 -2.37
C VAL A 374 34.06 30.13 -3.61
N PHE A 375 32.82 30.60 -3.52
CA PHE A 375 31.93 30.69 -4.67
C PHE A 375 32.58 31.46 -5.82
N THR A 376 32.46 30.92 -7.04
CA THR A 376 32.96 31.57 -8.27
C THR A 376 32.45 33.00 -8.37
N GLU A 377 31.15 33.19 -8.10
CA GLU A 377 30.52 34.49 -7.94
C GLU A 377 29.74 34.53 -6.62
N GLY A 378 30.34 35.14 -5.60
CA GLY A 378 29.69 35.33 -4.30
C GLY A 378 28.66 36.45 -4.35
N GLY A 379 27.42 36.16 -3.94
CA GLY A 379 26.38 37.18 -3.82
C GLY A 379 26.69 38.24 -2.76
N ARG A 380 26.00 39.39 -2.84
CA ARG A 380 26.15 40.50 -1.88
C ARG A 380 24.99 40.57 -0.91
N ILE A 381 25.26 40.45 0.38
CA ILE A 381 24.28 40.60 1.47
C ILE A 381 24.29 42.04 1.94
N LYS A 382 23.30 42.82 1.50
CA LYS A 382 23.13 44.22 1.89
C LYS A 382 22.39 44.38 3.22
N THR A 383 21.36 43.55 3.42
CA THR A 383 20.45 43.56 4.57
C THR A 383 20.10 42.13 4.96
N CYS A 384 19.98 41.85 6.26
CA CYS A 384 19.57 40.55 6.79
C CYS A 384 18.66 40.77 8.00
N ALA A 385 17.62 39.95 8.14
CA ALA A 385 16.72 39.94 9.28
C ALA A 385 16.41 38.49 9.68
N VAL A 386 16.21 38.25 10.97
CA VAL A 386 15.88 36.93 11.51
C VAL A 386 14.54 37.00 12.23
N LEU A 387 13.58 36.19 11.77
CA LEU A 387 12.29 36.00 12.44
C LEU A 387 12.33 34.70 13.24
N CYS A 388 12.34 34.80 14.56
CA CYS A 388 12.27 33.62 15.44
C CYS A 388 10.80 33.30 15.77
N MET A 389 10.29 32.19 15.23
CA MET A 389 8.92 31.71 15.51
C MET A 389 8.84 30.71 16.67
N HIS A 390 9.96 30.47 17.36
CA HIS A 390 10.05 29.54 18.49
C HIS A 390 10.35 30.29 19.78
N ARG A 391 9.99 29.70 20.93
CA ARG A 391 10.44 30.21 22.24
C ARG A 391 11.92 29.85 22.44
N GLY A 392 12.81 30.60 21.80
CA GLY A 392 14.26 30.44 21.90
C GLY A 392 14.90 31.56 22.69
N ASP A 393 16.05 31.27 23.32
CA ASP A 393 16.88 32.29 23.94
C ASP A 393 17.52 33.20 22.88
N ILE A 394 17.54 34.49 23.17
CA ILE A 394 18.02 35.54 22.29
C ILE A 394 19.51 35.38 21.96
N ASN A 395 20.30 34.87 22.90
CA ASN A 395 21.73 34.62 22.67
C ASN A 395 21.95 33.48 21.67
N THR A 396 21.06 32.50 21.63
CA THR A 396 21.12 31.40 20.63
C THR A 396 20.87 31.94 19.23
N VAL A 397 19.88 32.83 19.08
CA VAL A 397 19.56 33.49 17.82
C VAL A 397 20.72 34.37 17.36
N ALA A 398 21.31 35.15 18.26
CA ALA A 398 22.48 35.99 17.96
C ALA A 398 23.71 35.16 17.55
N SER A 399 23.97 34.04 18.24
CA SER A 399 25.07 33.13 17.92
C SER A 399 24.88 32.51 16.53
N PHE A 400 23.68 32.05 16.21
CA PHE A 400 23.33 31.54 14.89
C PHE A 400 23.53 32.60 13.80
N TYR A 401 23.01 33.81 14.01
CA TYR A 401 23.13 34.93 13.06
C TYR A 401 24.60 35.25 12.75
N ASN A 402 25.43 35.38 13.79
CA ASN A 402 26.86 35.64 13.61
C ASN A 402 27.59 34.49 12.91
N ALA A 403 27.27 33.24 13.26
CA ALA A 403 27.85 32.06 12.60
C ALA A 403 27.49 32.01 11.11
N LEU A 404 26.24 32.35 10.76
CA LEU A 404 25.77 32.41 9.39
C LEU A 404 26.53 33.46 8.58
N LEU A 405 26.60 34.70 9.07
CA LEU A 405 27.29 35.79 8.37
C LEU A 405 28.78 35.50 8.21
N LYS A 406 29.43 34.96 9.24
CA LYS A 406 30.81 34.51 9.17
C LYS A 406 30.99 33.48 8.07
N LYS A 407 30.11 32.47 7.99
CA LYS A 407 30.20 31.44 6.96
C LYS A 407 29.96 31.99 5.56
N CYS A 408 29.00 32.91 5.39
CA CYS A 408 28.79 33.62 4.12
C CYS A 408 30.06 34.36 3.66
N PHE A 409 30.71 35.09 4.56
CA PHE A 409 31.95 35.78 4.28
C PHE A 409 33.08 34.81 3.88
N GLU A 410 33.26 33.72 4.63
CA GLU A 410 34.26 32.67 4.33
C GLU A 410 34.05 32.03 2.94
N MET A 411 32.80 31.88 2.51
CA MET A 411 32.45 31.35 1.17
C MET A 411 32.56 32.41 0.05
N GLY A 412 33.04 33.62 0.36
CA GLY A 412 33.27 34.71 -0.61
C GLY A 412 32.07 35.58 -0.91
N MET A 413 31.01 35.51 -0.10
CA MET A 413 29.89 36.46 -0.23
C MET A 413 30.30 37.82 0.35
N ALA A 414 29.94 38.90 -0.34
CA ALA A 414 30.17 40.24 0.15
C ALA A 414 29.12 40.61 1.21
N VAL A 415 29.48 40.50 2.49
CA VAL A 415 28.61 40.86 3.62
C VAL A 415 28.82 42.34 3.98
N ASN A 416 27.75 43.11 4.08
CA ASN A 416 27.82 44.49 4.57
C ASN A 416 28.40 44.52 6.01
N PRO A 417 29.52 45.23 6.28
CA PRO A 417 30.11 45.29 7.62
C PRO A 417 29.16 45.81 8.69
N ALA A 418 28.17 46.65 8.35
CA ALA A 418 27.16 47.12 9.28
C ALA A 418 26.24 46.00 9.82
N LEU A 419 26.24 44.82 9.19
CA LEU A 419 25.52 43.65 9.66
C LEU A 419 26.31 42.83 10.69
N SER A 420 27.61 43.12 10.87
CA SER A 420 28.45 42.46 11.87
C SER A 420 28.29 43.13 13.24
N GLY A 421 27.83 42.38 14.25
CA GLY A 421 27.50 42.91 15.58
C GLY A 421 26.26 42.28 16.20
N GLN A 422 25.70 42.91 17.25
CA GLN A 422 24.42 42.46 17.82
C GLN A 422 23.27 42.85 16.88
N PRO A 423 22.40 41.90 16.49
CA PRO A 423 21.23 42.21 15.68
C PRO A 423 20.27 43.12 16.43
N THR A 424 19.67 44.08 15.74
CA THR A 424 18.62 44.95 16.29
C THR A 424 17.33 44.14 16.45
N TYR A 425 16.85 44.02 17.68
CA TYR A 425 15.65 43.26 17.99
C TYR A 425 14.39 44.10 17.79
N LEU A 426 13.58 43.72 16.80
CA LEU A 426 12.25 44.27 16.58
C LEU A 426 11.23 43.37 17.30
N GLY A 427 11.10 43.51 18.62
CA GLY A 427 10.19 42.66 19.38
C GLY A 427 10.37 42.66 20.89
N GLN A 428 10.30 43.83 21.52
CA GLN A 428 9.80 43.99 22.89
C GLN A 428 9.05 45.32 22.96
N ASN A 429 7.75 45.28 22.72
CA ASN A 429 6.77 46.20 23.31
C ASN A 429 5.71 45.35 23.96
#